data_AF-A0A0F8YN14-F1
#
_entry.id   AF-A0A0F8YN14-F1
#
_cell.length_a   1.000
_cell.length_b   1.000
_cell.length_c   1.000
_cell.angle_alpha   90.00
_cell.angle_beta   90.00
_cell.angle_gamma   90.00
#
_symmetry.space_group_name_H-M   'P 1'
#
loop_
_entity.id
_entity.type
_entity.pdbx_description
1 polymer ?
#
loop_
_entity_poly.entity_id
_entity_poly.type
_entity_poly.pdbx_seq_one_letter_code
_entity_poly.pdbx_strand_id
1 'polypeptide(L)'
;MPTVEERAICEGFYALSLLAEATGDALPLNKHDGCWEHQIDEQWWCAVNGHKEEMECSHGGKVPSYSALIEFNGWPTGIIDPFGGIVAAGTVANEDSFIAAVEAATAKFCGDKR
;
A
#
# COMPACT_ATOMS: atom_id res chain seq x y z
N MET A 1 -13.17 -29.71 -11.98
CA MET A 1 -12.86 -28.26 -11.93
C MET A 1 -12.07 -28.05 -10.66
N PRO A 2 -10.87 -27.45 -10.70
CA PRO A 2 -10.17 -27.10 -9.47
C PRO A 2 -11.11 -26.21 -8.65
N THR A 3 -11.30 -26.58 -7.38
CA THR A 3 -12.01 -25.77 -6.39
C THR A 3 -11.31 -24.43 -6.28
N VAL A 4 -12.05 -23.35 -6.03
CA VAL A 4 -11.49 -22.03 -5.73
C VAL A 4 -10.66 -22.19 -4.45
N GLU A 5 -9.37 -22.52 -4.60
CA GLU A 5 -8.40 -22.35 -3.53
C GLU A 5 -8.56 -20.91 -3.04
N GLU A 6 -8.67 -20.74 -1.72
CA GLU A 6 -8.68 -19.45 -1.05
C GLU A 6 -7.58 -18.60 -1.67
N ARG A 7 -7.96 -17.65 -2.54
CA ARG A 7 -6.98 -16.75 -3.16
C ARG A 7 -6.40 -15.93 -2.03
N ALA A 8 -5.19 -16.30 -1.60
CA ALA A 8 -4.43 -15.52 -0.65
C ALA A 8 -4.35 -14.09 -1.22
N ILE A 9 -4.73 -13.11 -0.41
CA ILE A 9 -4.54 -11.70 -0.73
C ILE A 9 -3.03 -11.47 -0.84
N CYS A 10 -2.59 -10.67 -1.81
CA CYS A 10 -1.20 -10.23 -1.91
C CYS A 10 -0.71 -9.70 -0.56
N GLU A 11 0.41 -10.23 -0.05
CA GLU A 11 0.90 -9.93 1.29
C GLU A 11 1.21 -8.44 1.46
N GLY A 12 1.86 -7.82 0.47
CA GLY A 12 2.10 -6.37 0.47
C GLY A 12 0.82 -5.55 0.54
N PHE A 13 -0.23 -5.96 -0.18
CA PHE A 13 -1.50 -5.24 -0.18
C PHE A 13 -2.24 -5.44 1.15
N TYR A 14 -2.18 -6.65 1.71
CA TYR A 14 -2.75 -6.95 3.02
C TYR A 14 -2.06 -6.11 4.11
N ALA A 15 -0.72 -6.03 4.12
CA ALA A 15 0.03 -5.20 5.05
C ALA A 15 -0.37 -3.73 4.97
N LEU A 16 -0.55 -3.17 3.77
CA LEU A 16 -1.04 -1.81 3.57
C LEU A 16 -2.45 -1.61 4.13
N SER A 17 -3.34 -2.59 3.97
CA SER A 17 -4.70 -2.50 4.53
C SER A 17 -4.70 -2.42 6.05
N LEU A 18 -3.79 -3.14 6.72
CA LEU A 18 -3.61 -3.07 8.18
C LEU A 18 -3.03 -1.73 8.62
N LEU A 19 -2.08 -1.17 7.85
CA LEU A 19 -1.55 0.17 8.11
C LEU A 19 -2.66 1.22 8.01
N ALA A 20 -3.43 1.21 6.92
CA ALA A 20 -4.55 2.13 6.71
C ALA A 20 -5.59 2.05 7.84
N GLU A 21 -5.89 0.85 8.33
CA GLU A 21 -6.75 0.70 9.51
C GLU A 21 -6.11 1.31 10.78
N ALA A 22 -4.82 1.07 10.99
CA ALA A 22 -4.10 1.52 12.18
C ALA A 22 -3.93 3.05 12.25
N THR A 23 -3.80 3.75 11.12
CA THR A 23 -3.71 5.23 11.13
C THR A 23 -5.04 5.88 11.54
N GLY A 24 -6.16 5.20 11.34
CA GLY A 24 -7.50 5.64 11.74
C GLY A 24 -8.11 6.77 10.89
N ASP A 25 -7.34 7.38 9.99
CA ASP A 25 -7.77 8.45 9.07
C ASP A 25 -7.97 7.96 7.63
N ALA A 26 -7.47 6.76 7.29
CA ALA A 26 -7.56 6.22 5.94
C ALA A 26 -8.97 5.77 5.56
N LEU A 27 -9.75 5.28 6.53
CA LEU A 27 -11.03 4.63 6.25
C LEU A 27 -12.21 5.61 6.35
N PRO A 28 -13.18 5.55 5.41
CA PRO A 28 -13.20 4.72 4.21
C PRO A 28 -12.37 5.29 3.04
N LEU A 29 -11.53 4.46 2.40
CA LEU A 29 -10.58 4.87 1.36
C LEU A 29 -11.24 5.58 0.16
N ASN A 30 -12.47 5.22 -0.18
CA ASN A 30 -13.21 5.79 -1.31
C ASN A 30 -13.86 7.15 -1.03
N LYS A 31 -13.60 7.76 0.13
CA LYS A 31 -14.10 9.09 0.50
C LYS A 31 -13.03 10.16 0.54
N HIS A 32 -11.77 9.79 0.33
CA HIS A 32 -10.68 10.76 0.13
C HIS A 32 -10.85 11.49 -1.20
N ASP A 33 -10.41 12.75 -1.23
CA ASP A 33 -10.24 13.52 -2.46
C ASP A 33 -8.94 13.04 -3.13
N GLY A 34 -9.06 12.06 -4.02
CA GLY A 34 -7.91 11.35 -4.59
C GLY A 34 -7.58 10.05 -3.88
N CYS A 35 -6.29 9.69 -3.90
CA CYS A 35 -5.77 8.53 -3.19
C CYS A 35 -5.63 8.83 -1.68
N TRP A 36 -5.69 7.80 -0.85
CA TRP A 36 -5.10 7.90 0.49
C TRP A 36 -3.59 7.74 0.35
N GLU A 37 -2.82 8.67 0.90
CA GLU A 37 -1.37 8.73 0.72
C GLU A 37 -0.66 8.72 2.07
N HIS A 38 0.43 7.97 2.17
CA HIS A 38 1.11 7.77 3.44
C HIS A 38 2.62 7.61 3.28
N GLN A 39 3.36 8.38 4.09
CA GLN A 39 4.79 8.18 4.28
C GLN A 39 4.99 7.08 5.34
N ILE A 40 5.48 5.91 4.91
CA ILE A 40 5.63 4.72 5.77
C ILE A 40 6.86 4.88 6.68
N ASP A 41 7.98 5.30 6.10
CA ASP A 41 9.22 5.63 6.82
C ASP A 41 10.04 6.69 6.04
N GLU A 42 11.34 6.81 6.29
CA GLU A 42 12.20 7.80 5.60
C GLU A 42 12.35 7.54 4.09
N GLN A 43 12.08 6.31 3.62
CA GLN A 43 12.34 5.89 2.24
C GLN A 43 11.06 5.47 1.50
N TRP A 44 10.13 4.82 2.20
CA TRP A 44 8.93 4.24 1.61
C TRP A 44 7.73 5.15 1.73
N TRP A 45 7.01 5.25 0.63
CA TRP A 45 5.76 5.99 0.52
C TRP A 45 4.77 5.21 -0.34
N CYS A 46 3.48 5.36 -0.07
CA CYS A 46 2.43 4.76 -0.90
C CYS A 46 1.24 5.68 -1.16
N ALA A 47 0.53 5.41 -2.25
CA ALA A 47 -0.80 5.94 -2.55
C ALA A 47 -1.77 4.80 -2.84
N VAL A 48 -2.85 4.70 -2.07
CA VAL A 48 -3.90 3.69 -2.22
C VAL A 48 -5.16 4.31 -2.80
N ASN A 49 -5.62 3.77 -3.91
CA ASN A 49 -6.82 4.23 -4.58
C ASN A 49 -8.05 3.40 -4.15
N GLY A 50 -8.95 3.99 -3.37
CA GLY A 50 -10.22 3.38 -2.98
C GLY A 50 -11.35 3.50 -4.01
N HIS A 51 -11.13 4.17 -5.14
CA HIS A 51 -12.15 4.52 -6.13
C HIS A 51 -12.24 3.49 -7.27
N LYS A 52 -13.33 3.57 -8.06
CA LYS A 52 -13.55 2.71 -9.24
C LYS A 52 -12.76 3.17 -10.46
N GLU A 53 -12.38 4.44 -10.44
CA GLU A 53 -11.65 5.13 -11.48
C GLU A 53 -10.15 5.13 -11.15
N GLU A 54 -9.33 5.37 -12.17
CA GLU A 54 -7.92 5.72 -11.95
C GLU A 54 -7.83 7.10 -11.29
N MET A 55 -7.00 7.23 -10.26
CA MET A 55 -6.81 8.48 -9.53
C MET A 55 -5.36 8.93 -9.62
N GLU A 56 -5.14 10.24 -9.69
CA GLU A 56 -3.81 10.83 -9.58
C GLU A 56 -3.44 10.97 -8.09
N CYS A 57 -2.18 10.67 -7.75
CA CYS A 57 -1.63 10.94 -6.44
C CYS A 57 -0.84 12.26 -6.43
N SER A 58 -0.57 12.83 -5.26
CA SER A 58 0.14 14.10 -5.12
C SER A 58 1.57 14.09 -5.66
N HIS A 59 2.18 12.91 -5.79
CA HIS A 59 3.50 12.71 -6.39
C HIS A 59 3.46 12.61 -7.93
N GLY A 60 2.29 12.80 -8.56
CA GLY A 60 2.11 12.82 -10.02
C GLY A 60 1.99 11.44 -10.68
N GLY A 61 1.86 10.38 -9.88
CA GLY A 61 1.58 9.02 -10.34
C GLY A 61 0.08 8.78 -10.54
N LYS A 62 -0.27 7.94 -11.51
CA LYS A 62 -1.64 7.45 -11.72
C LYS A 62 -1.80 6.09 -11.06
N VAL A 63 -2.75 5.98 -10.15
CA VAL A 63 -3.02 4.78 -9.37
C VAL A 63 -4.28 4.11 -9.91
N PRO A 64 -4.19 2.87 -10.45
CA PRO A 64 -5.35 2.14 -10.93
C PRO A 64 -6.39 1.92 -9.82
N SER A 65 -7.63 1.67 -10.22
CA SER A 65 -8.73 1.38 -9.29
C SER A 65 -8.35 0.25 -8.34
N TYR A 66 -8.64 0.44 -7.05
CA TYR A 66 -8.42 -0.56 -6.00
C TYR A 66 -6.98 -1.07 -5.88
N SER A 67 -6.01 -0.28 -6.33
CA SER A 67 -4.59 -0.60 -6.32
C SER A 67 -3.80 0.40 -5.45
N ALA A 68 -2.55 0.07 -5.17
CA ALA A 68 -1.61 0.93 -4.48
C ALA A 68 -0.36 1.15 -5.33
N LEU A 69 0.06 2.41 -5.47
CA LEU A 69 1.38 2.80 -5.98
C LEU A 69 2.37 2.83 -4.82
N ILE A 70 3.58 2.30 -5.05
CA ILE A 70 4.64 2.24 -4.06
C ILE A 70 5.86 2.98 -4.58
N GLU A 71 6.43 3.84 -3.74
CA GLU A 71 7.67 4.57 -4.02
C GLU A 71 8.76 4.26 -3.00
N PHE A 72 10.01 4.26 -3.48
CA PHE A 72 11.21 4.16 -2.66
C PHE A 72 12.16 5.31 -2.99
N ASN A 73 12.49 6.13 -2.00
CA ASN A 73 13.30 7.36 -2.16
C ASN A 73 12.74 8.29 -3.25
N GLY A 74 11.42 8.41 -3.36
CA GLY A 74 10.74 9.27 -4.33
C GLY A 74 10.71 8.74 -5.76
N TRP A 75 11.07 7.47 -5.98
CA TRP A 75 10.98 6.80 -7.28
C TRP A 75 9.90 5.73 -7.27
N PRO A 76 9.00 5.67 -8.26
CA PRO A 76 8.04 4.58 -8.42
C PRO A 76 8.75 3.22 -8.49
N THR A 77 8.37 2.31 -7.62
CA THR A 77 8.93 0.96 -7.54
C THR A 77 7.93 -0.13 -7.84
N GLY A 78 6.63 0.16 -7.78
CA GLY A 78 5.63 -0.88 -7.97
C GLY A 78 4.20 -0.42 -7.91
N ILE A 79 3.32 -1.26 -8.44
CA ILE A 79 1.87 -1.18 -8.23
C ILE A 79 1.40 -2.56 -7.81
N ILE A 80 0.63 -2.62 -6.72
CA ILE A 80 0.03 -3.84 -6.20
C ILE A 80 -1.47 -3.67 -5.96
N ASP A 81 -2.22 -4.75 -6.11
CA ASP A 81 -3.64 -4.84 -5.83
C ASP A 81 -3.92 -6.11 -4.96
N PRO A 82 -5.17 -6.37 -4.53
CA PRO A 82 -5.46 -7.56 -3.73
C PRO A 82 -5.07 -8.90 -4.37
N PHE A 83 -4.96 -8.95 -5.70
CA PHE A 83 -4.64 -10.15 -6.49
C PHE A 83 -3.16 -10.25 -6.87
N GLY A 84 -2.34 -9.25 -6.53
CA GLY A 84 -0.90 -9.24 -6.77
C GLY A 84 -0.43 -7.97 -7.46
N GLY A 85 0.78 -8.03 -8.02
CA GLY A 85 1.36 -6.88 -8.72
C GLY A 85 2.86 -7.03 -8.86
N ILE A 86 3.53 -5.89 -8.97
CA ILE A 86 4.98 -5.83 -9.09
C ILE A 86 5.48 -4.82 -8.06
N VAL A 87 6.48 -5.22 -7.29
CA VAL A 87 7.40 -4.34 -6.58
C VAL A 87 8.79 -4.58 -7.18
N ALA A 88 9.65 -3.56 -7.21
CA ALA A 88 11.00 -3.67 -7.73
C ALA A 88 11.74 -4.92 -7.18
N ALA A 89 12.58 -5.56 -7.99
CA ALA A 89 13.36 -6.73 -7.57
C ALA A 89 14.78 -6.34 -7.13
N GLY A 90 14.93 -5.17 -6.50
CA GLY A 90 16.21 -4.66 -6.04
C GLY A 90 16.69 -5.35 -4.76
N THR A 91 17.98 -5.24 -4.44
CA THR A 91 18.51 -5.76 -3.17
C THR A 91 18.05 -4.95 -1.96
N VAL A 92 17.68 -3.68 -2.16
CA VAL A 92 17.24 -2.75 -1.11
C VAL A 92 15.76 -2.36 -1.25
N ALA A 93 15.27 -2.26 -2.48
CA ALA A 93 13.87 -1.97 -2.78
C ALA A 93 13.22 -3.21 -3.38
N ASN A 94 12.55 -3.98 -2.53
CA ASN A 94 11.79 -5.18 -2.87
C ASN A 94 10.58 -5.39 -1.96
N GLU A 95 9.72 -6.34 -2.32
CA GLU A 95 8.49 -6.64 -1.58
C GLU A 95 8.76 -6.97 -0.10
N ASP A 96 9.75 -7.80 0.22
CA ASP A 96 10.09 -8.14 1.61
C ASP A 96 10.47 -6.90 2.43
N SER A 97 11.33 -6.04 1.88
CA SER A 97 11.76 -4.80 2.54
C SER A 97 10.63 -3.79 2.68
N PHE A 98 9.70 -3.75 1.73
CA PHE A 98 8.52 -2.91 1.78
C PHE A 98 7.55 -3.39 2.87
N ILE A 99 7.25 -4.70 2.91
CA ILE A 99 6.38 -5.29 3.94
C ILE A 99 6.95 -5.03 5.33
N ALA A 100 8.25 -5.26 5.52
CA ALA A 100 8.91 -5.01 6.80
C ALA A 100 8.78 -3.54 7.26
N ALA A 101 8.90 -2.58 6.34
CA ALA A 101 8.71 -1.17 6.63
C ALA A 101 7.25 -0.86 7.03
N VAL A 102 6.28 -1.41 6.30
CA VAL A 102 4.84 -1.25 6.58
C VAL A 102 4.48 -1.83 7.94
N GLU A 103 4.93 -3.05 8.25
CA GLU A 103 4.68 -3.69 9.55
C GLU A 103 5.28 -2.87 10.70
N ALA A 104 6.51 -2.37 10.53
CA ALA A 104 7.15 -1.51 11.53
C ALA A 104 6.39 -0.19 11.73
N ALA A 105 5.84 0.40 10.65
CA ALA A 105 5.00 1.59 10.74
C ALA A 105 3.68 1.29 11.47
N THR A 106 2.98 0.22 11.11
CA THR A 106 1.74 -0.23 11.76
C THR A 106 1.94 -0.46 13.26
N ALA A 107 3.06 -1.09 13.64
CA ALA A 107 3.38 -1.33 15.05
C ALA A 107 3.52 -0.04 15.87
N LYS A 108 3.96 1.07 15.28
CA LYS A 108 4.04 2.38 15.97
C LYS A 108 2.64 2.89 16.34
N PHE A 109 1.69 2.82 15.40
CA PHE A 109 0.30 3.23 15.66
C PHE A 109 -0.42 2.34 16.70
N CYS A 110 -0.09 1.05 16.74
CA CYS A 110 -0.62 0.13 17.74
C CYS A 110 0.07 0.24 19.11
N GLY A 111 1.36 0.60 19.14
CA GLY A 111 2.20 0.69 20.34
C GLY A 111 2.11 2.02 21.09
N ASP A 112 1.67 3.09 20.43
CA ASP A 112 1.52 4.45 20.99
C ASP A 112 0.18 4.68 21.72
N LYS A 113 -0.61 3.64 21.97
CA LYS A 113 -1.79 3.69 22.86
C LYS A 113 -1.45 3.57 24.36
N ARG A 114 -0.33 4.14 24.81
CA ARG A 114 0.08 4.14 26.24
C ARG A 114 0.08 5.52 26.87
#